data_AF-A0A1G2D067-F1
#
_entry.id   AF-A0A1G2D067-F1
#
_cell.length_a   1.000
_cell.length_b   1.000
_cell.length_c   1.000
_cell.angle_alpha   90.00
_cell.angle_beta   90.00
_cell.angle_gamma   90.00
#
_symmetry.space_group_name_H-M   'P 1'
#
loop_
_entity.id
_entity.type
_entity.pdbx_description
1 polymer ?
#
loop_
_entity_poly.entity_id
_entity_poly.type
_entity_poly.pdbx_seq_one_letter_code
_entity_poly.pdbx_strand_id
1 'polypeptide(L)'
;MVSSVVLPVANPIDPAATESSANNEKHLLLIAHLLNQVRIKKSEIGAARDKMGQLGRESAQLQTEMHHIEQDVRRVEGELYQVKLDANKQESTSKGEQVGMNDKDTELKRRSDGIARLERDIDKLKQAIAEREQRIAEIKTENSSLAKSKEDLRRKIELELAGIRVKAEKAREKETAIRRIKQDHERKKMEIFHKKSAPVDRLHSALDNQREVSRLESDLRHIEQELSRTEGELRLIETSEHQEENTSRVDQGEMRNRDMVIYKTGDEVVKLGREIGRLNVEIAEKESEIAKLGGEGQELRKGREELRRRYELEHFSANSGFTLAHEKELQLSRFKQGFLLKEDKIKKNEHAQIQLRHDLISLEQDLATVEAELRHANSA
;
A
#
# COMPACT_ATOMS: atom_id res chain seq x y z
N MET A 1 60.55 180.42 32.29
CA MET A 1 59.50 181.33 32.82
C MET A 1 59.95 181.71 34.23
N VAL A 2 60.31 182.96 34.58
CA VAL A 2 59.57 184.25 34.47
C VAL A 2 58.36 184.24 35.43
N SER A 3 58.11 185.23 36.31
CA SER A 3 58.78 186.53 36.55
C SER A 3 59.83 186.47 37.69
N SER A 4 59.96 187.29 38.77
CA SER A 4 59.20 188.43 39.37
C SER A 4 60.12 189.38 40.20
N VAL A 5 59.59 190.49 40.74
CA VAL A 5 60.31 191.60 41.43
C VAL A 5 59.43 192.23 42.54
N VAL A 6 60.01 192.87 43.58
CA VAL A 6 59.73 194.25 44.13
C VAL A 6 60.14 194.41 45.63
N LEU A 7 60.69 195.58 45.99
CA LEU A 7 61.15 196.08 47.32
C LEU A 7 60.25 197.31 47.73
N PRO A 8 60.61 198.35 48.55
CA PRO A 8 61.69 198.61 49.54
C PRO A 8 61.18 199.29 50.87
N VAL A 9 61.97 200.23 51.46
CA VAL A 9 61.69 201.23 52.54
C VAL A 9 62.00 200.80 53.99
N ALA A 10 62.63 201.59 54.91
CA ALA A 10 63.64 202.66 54.81
C ALA A 10 64.25 203.00 56.21
N ASN A 11 65.46 203.56 56.18
CA ASN A 11 66.26 204.36 57.16
C ASN A 11 65.51 205.49 57.95
N PRO A 12 66.11 206.26 58.92
CA PRO A 12 67.51 206.29 59.47
C PRO A 12 67.70 206.63 61.01
N ILE A 13 68.97 206.78 61.49
CA ILE A 13 69.60 207.87 62.37
C ILE A 13 68.86 208.35 63.65
N ASP A 14 69.45 208.66 64.84
CA ASP A 14 70.76 208.60 65.55
C ASP A 14 70.54 209.11 67.02
N PRO A 15 71.53 209.35 67.91
CA PRO A 15 72.73 208.59 68.29
C PRO A 15 72.88 208.45 69.85
N ALA A 16 74.06 207.95 70.28
CA ALA A 16 74.72 208.21 71.58
C ALA A 16 74.11 207.68 72.90
N ALA A 17 74.57 206.50 73.33
CA ALA A 17 75.16 206.30 74.67
C ALA A 17 76.14 205.10 74.66
N THR A 18 77.08 205.09 75.60
CA THR A 18 78.24 204.18 75.70
C THR A 18 77.93 202.77 76.25
N GLU A 19 78.90 201.86 76.10
CA GLU A 19 79.09 200.61 76.90
C GLU A 19 78.07 199.44 76.75
N SER A 20 78.30 198.54 75.77
CA SER A 20 78.22 197.06 75.95
C SER A 20 78.48 196.32 74.62
N SER A 21 79.69 195.79 74.40
CA SER A 21 80.11 195.26 73.08
C SER A 21 80.45 193.75 73.04
N ALA A 22 80.12 192.97 74.08
CA ALA A 22 80.62 191.58 74.22
C ALA A 22 79.58 190.46 74.29
N ASN A 23 78.27 190.75 74.37
CA ASN A 23 77.24 189.72 74.66
C ASN A 23 76.46 189.23 73.42
N ASN A 24 76.30 190.05 72.37
CA ASN A 24 75.49 189.68 71.20
C ASN A 24 76.07 188.51 70.39
N GLU A 25 77.40 188.42 70.30
CA GLU A 25 78.08 187.42 69.46
C GLU A 25 77.87 185.98 69.95
N LYS A 26 77.83 185.77 71.27
CA LYS A 26 77.48 184.48 71.88
C LYS A 26 76.03 184.06 71.59
N HIS A 27 75.10 185.01 71.57
CA HIS A 27 73.71 184.73 71.22
C HIS A 27 73.56 184.32 69.75
N LEU A 28 74.27 184.98 68.83
CA LEU A 28 74.29 184.61 67.42
C LEU A 28 74.91 183.22 67.19
N LEU A 29 76.00 182.88 67.89
CA LEU A 29 76.60 181.54 67.86
C LEU A 29 75.66 180.46 68.39
N LEU A 30 74.93 180.72 69.48
CA LEU A 30 73.93 179.79 70.02
C LEU A 30 72.75 179.58 69.05
N ILE A 31 72.26 180.65 68.43
CA ILE A 31 71.21 180.58 67.40
C ILE A 31 71.70 179.78 66.19
N ALA A 32 72.91 180.01 65.70
CA ALA A 32 73.50 179.25 64.60
C ALA A 32 73.67 177.75 64.96
N HIS A 33 74.09 177.44 66.19
CA HIS A 33 74.20 176.07 66.67
C HIS A 33 72.83 175.37 66.72
N LEU A 34 71.80 176.03 67.27
CA LEU A 34 70.43 175.50 67.32
C LEU A 34 69.82 175.33 65.93
N LEU A 35 70.02 176.28 65.01
CA LEU A 35 69.61 176.14 63.61
C LEU A 35 70.31 174.96 62.92
N ASN A 36 71.59 174.71 63.23
CA ASN A 36 72.29 173.54 62.71
C ASN A 36 71.78 172.22 63.33
N GLN A 37 71.50 172.18 64.64
CA GLN A 37 70.83 171.03 65.26
C GLN A 37 69.45 170.76 64.63
N VAL A 38 68.65 171.79 64.39
CA VAL A 38 67.35 171.68 63.70
C VAL A 38 67.54 171.18 62.26
N ARG A 39 68.56 171.65 61.53
CA ARG A 39 68.91 171.13 60.19
C ARG A 39 69.28 169.65 60.24
N ILE A 40 70.12 169.24 61.18
CA ILE A 40 70.55 167.84 61.38
C ILE A 40 69.32 166.98 61.71
N LYS A 41 68.52 167.36 62.72
CA LYS A 41 67.30 166.65 63.11
C LYS A 41 66.28 166.58 61.98
N LYS A 42 66.13 167.63 61.16
CA LYS A 42 65.27 167.62 59.96
C LYS A 42 65.81 166.65 58.88
N SER A 43 67.13 166.50 58.76
CA SER A 43 67.77 165.52 57.88
C SER A 43 67.62 164.09 58.40
N GLU A 44 67.77 163.86 59.71
CA GLU A 44 67.50 162.58 60.37
C GLU A 44 66.02 162.17 60.21
N ILE A 45 65.09 163.10 60.41
CA ILE A 45 63.65 162.88 60.17
C ILE A 45 63.37 162.57 58.69
N GLY A 46 64.09 163.20 57.76
CA GLY A 46 64.06 162.86 56.33
C GLY A 46 64.47 161.39 56.11
N ALA A 47 65.69 161.03 56.50
CA ALA A 47 66.21 159.67 56.36
C ALA A 47 65.35 158.61 57.07
N ALA A 48 64.78 158.93 58.24
CA ALA A 48 63.85 158.06 58.96
C ALA A 48 62.52 157.90 58.19
N ARG A 49 62.01 158.96 57.56
CA ARG A 49 60.81 158.92 56.71
C ARG A 49 61.04 158.14 55.42
N ASP A 50 62.21 158.30 54.80
CA ASP A 50 62.59 157.55 53.59
C ASP A 50 62.74 156.05 53.91
N LYS A 51 63.39 155.72 55.03
CA LYS A 51 63.48 154.34 55.54
C LYS A 51 62.11 153.76 55.92
N MET A 52 61.23 154.56 56.52
CA MET A 52 59.85 154.15 56.82
C MET A 52 59.05 153.90 55.54
N GLY A 53 59.24 154.73 54.50
CA GLY A 53 58.65 154.53 53.18
C GLY A 53 59.23 153.32 52.43
N GLN A 54 60.50 152.98 52.66
CA GLN A 54 61.10 151.74 52.17
C GLN A 54 60.51 150.51 52.89
N LEU A 55 60.52 150.49 54.22
CA LEU A 55 59.93 149.41 55.03
C LEU A 55 58.43 149.21 54.71
N GLY A 56 57.69 150.28 54.40
CA GLY A 56 56.31 150.20 53.93
C GLY A 56 56.15 149.52 52.57
N ARG A 57 57.09 149.72 51.64
CA ARG A 57 57.12 149.00 50.36
C ARG A 57 57.51 147.54 50.53
N GLU A 58 58.54 147.27 51.32
CA GLU A 58 58.99 145.91 51.66
C GLU A 58 57.89 145.12 52.35
N SER A 59 57.15 145.73 53.29
CA SER A 59 56.00 145.11 53.95
C SER A 59 54.83 144.83 52.98
N ALA A 60 54.61 145.66 51.96
CA ALA A 60 53.58 145.42 50.95
C ALA A 60 53.98 144.32 49.95
N GLN A 61 55.27 144.23 49.62
CA GLN A 61 55.83 143.12 48.84
C GLN A 61 55.68 141.80 49.60
N LEU A 62 56.09 141.75 50.87
CA LEU A 62 55.94 140.56 51.73
C LEU A 62 54.47 140.13 51.90
N GLN A 63 53.51 141.07 52.00
CA GLN A 63 52.08 140.75 52.01
C GLN A 63 51.61 140.12 50.68
N THR A 64 52.14 140.60 49.55
CA THR A 64 51.82 140.06 48.21
C THR A 64 52.41 138.66 48.02
N GLU A 65 53.67 138.47 48.40
CA GLU A 65 54.35 137.16 48.40
C GLU A 65 53.65 136.16 49.32
N MET A 66 53.29 136.57 50.54
CA MET A 66 52.55 135.73 51.49
C MET A 66 51.19 135.31 50.93
N HIS A 67 50.46 136.20 50.25
CA HIS A 67 49.18 135.86 49.63
C HIS A 67 49.34 134.87 48.46
N HIS A 68 50.40 134.99 47.64
CA HIS A 68 50.73 133.99 46.63
C HIS A 68 51.12 132.64 47.25
N ILE A 69 51.88 132.63 48.35
CA ILE A 69 52.20 131.40 49.09
C ILE A 69 50.93 130.75 49.65
N GLU A 70 49.99 131.51 50.23
CA GLU A 70 48.69 130.96 50.64
C GLU A 70 47.86 130.40 49.47
N GLN A 71 48.00 130.95 48.27
CA GLN A 71 47.31 130.48 47.06
C GLN A 71 47.94 129.17 46.56
N ASP A 72 49.27 129.08 46.50
CA ASP A 72 49.99 127.87 46.12
C ASP A 72 49.85 126.74 47.15
N VAL A 73 49.83 127.05 48.46
CA VAL A 73 49.51 126.06 49.50
C VAL A 73 48.12 125.48 49.27
N ARG A 74 47.09 126.32 49.09
CA ARG A 74 45.71 125.85 48.81
C ARG A 74 45.60 125.04 47.51
N ARG A 75 46.40 125.38 46.49
CA ARG A 75 46.50 124.61 45.24
C ARG A 75 47.13 123.23 45.48
N VAL A 76 48.27 123.18 46.17
CA VAL A 76 48.99 121.95 46.49
C VAL A 76 48.19 121.05 47.44
N GLU A 77 47.41 121.60 48.38
CA GLU A 77 46.48 120.84 49.22
C GLU A 77 45.37 120.17 48.38
N GLY A 78 44.82 120.88 47.38
CA GLY A 78 43.85 120.34 46.43
C GLY A 78 44.43 119.25 45.53
N GLU A 79 45.64 119.46 45.00
CA GLU A 79 46.39 118.48 44.21
C GLU A 79 46.69 117.22 45.05
N LEU A 80 47.17 117.39 46.28
CA LEU A 80 47.44 116.31 47.23
C LEU A 80 46.18 115.52 47.61
N TYR A 81 45.02 116.18 47.72
CA TYR A 81 43.75 115.51 47.95
C TYR A 81 43.34 114.63 46.77
N GLN A 82 43.47 115.12 45.54
CA GLN A 82 43.17 114.30 44.34
C GLN A 82 44.15 113.14 44.17
N VAL A 83 45.45 113.35 44.41
CA VAL A 83 46.45 112.26 44.38
C VAL A 83 46.11 111.17 45.40
N LYS A 84 45.67 111.53 46.62
CA LYS A 84 45.18 110.54 47.60
C LYS A 84 43.89 109.84 47.13
N LEU A 85 42.96 110.56 46.51
CA LEU A 85 41.72 110.00 46.00
C LEU A 85 41.99 108.96 44.89
N ASP A 86 42.88 109.28 43.96
CA ASP A 86 43.24 108.40 42.83
C ASP A 86 44.15 107.24 43.25
N ALA A 87 45.05 107.44 44.22
CA ALA A 87 45.80 106.34 44.84
C ALA A 87 44.86 105.32 45.51
N ASN A 88 43.85 105.78 46.26
CA ASN A 88 42.85 104.90 46.88
C ASN A 88 42.00 104.15 45.83
N LYS A 89 41.69 104.77 44.68
CA LYS A 89 41.04 104.09 43.55
C LYS A 89 41.95 103.01 42.96
N GLN A 90 43.21 103.33 42.67
CA GLN A 90 44.18 102.37 42.12
C GLN A 90 44.43 101.18 43.07
N GLU A 91 44.56 101.43 44.37
CA GLU A 91 44.69 100.37 45.38
C GLU A 91 43.44 99.46 45.40
N SER A 92 42.25 100.05 45.28
CA SER A 92 40.99 99.31 45.23
C SER A 92 40.88 98.45 43.96
N THR A 93 41.23 99.00 42.80
CA THR A 93 41.29 98.27 41.52
C THR A 93 42.31 97.14 41.57
N SER A 94 43.53 97.41 42.04
CA SER A 94 44.60 96.43 42.16
C SER A 94 44.24 95.28 43.10
N LYS A 95 43.55 95.57 44.23
CA LYS A 95 42.98 94.53 45.11
C LYS A 95 41.93 93.68 44.39
N GLY A 96 41.05 94.30 43.60
CA GLY A 96 40.05 93.59 42.79
C GLY A 96 40.68 92.70 41.71
N GLU A 97 41.70 93.19 41.03
CA GLU A 97 42.48 92.45 40.05
C GLU A 97 43.21 91.26 40.68
N GLN A 98 43.85 91.46 41.84
CA GLN A 98 44.51 90.38 42.57
C GLN A 98 43.53 89.28 43.02
N VAL A 99 42.33 89.64 43.50
CA VAL A 99 41.28 88.65 43.81
C VAL A 99 40.85 87.90 42.54
N GLY A 100 40.56 88.62 41.45
CA GLY A 100 40.18 88.01 40.17
C GLY A 100 41.30 87.20 39.50
N MET A 101 42.56 87.38 39.90
CA MET A 101 43.71 86.56 39.49
C MET A 101 43.82 85.30 40.36
N ASN A 102 43.68 85.43 41.68
CA ASN A 102 43.63 84.30 42.61
C ASN A 102 42.48 83.33 42.26
N ASP A 103 41.30 83.86 41.94
CA ASP A 103 40.14 83.06 41.54
C ASP A 103 40.44 82.24 40.27
N LYS A 104 41.07 82.85 39.25
CA LYS A 104 41.50 82.17 38.02
C LYS A 104 42.54 81.08 38.30
N ASP A 105 43.47 81.30 39.22
CA ASP A 105 44.45 80.28 39.60
C ASP A 105 43.79 79.08 40.30
N THR A 106 42.76 79.31 41.15
CA THR A 106 42.00 78.18 41.73
C THR A 106 41.16 77.43 40.69
N GLU A 107 40.59 78.14 39.72
CA GLU A 107 39.85 77.57 38.59
C GLU A 107 40.76 76.75 37.66
N LEU A 108 41.94 77.28 37.32
CA LEU A 108 42.97 76.57 36.55
C LEU A 108 43.45 75.32 37.29
N LYS A 109 43.69 75.41 38.61
CA LYS A 109 44.09 74.26 39.42
C LYS A 109 43.02 73.16 39.45
N ARG A 110 41.74 73.52 39.64
CA ARG A 110 40.61 72.58 39.56
C ARG A 110 40.51 71.91 38.18
N ARG A 111 40.75 72.65 37.09
CA ARG A 111 40.75 72.11 35.72
C ARG A 111 41.92 71.15 35.51
N SER A 112 43.11 71.48 36.01
CA SER A 112 44.29 70.60 35.98
C SER A 112 44.03 69.29 36.74
N ASP A 113 43.49 69.37 37.97
CA ASP A 113 43.08 68.22 38.78
C ASP A 113 41.99 67.37 38.09
N GLY A 114 41.16 67.99 37.24
CA GLY A 114 40.15 67.32 36.41
C GLY A 114 40.74 66.58 35.22
N ILE A 115 41.63 67.24 34.45
CA ILE A 115 42.36 66.64 33.33
C ILE A 115 43.16 65.42 33.82
N ALA A 116 43.91 65.59 34.91
CA ALA A 116 44.69 64.52 35.52
C ALA A 116 43.84 63.36 36.09
N ARG A 117 42.51 63.49 36.19
CA ARG A 117 41.59 62.36 36.47
C ARG A 117 41.18 61.67 35.16
N LEU A 118 40.76 62.45 34.17
CA LEU A 118 40.36 61.95 32.86
C LEU A 118 41.47 61.14 32.18
N GLU A 119 42.73 61.58 32.27
CA GLU A 119 43.89 60.84 31.75
C GLU A 119 44.02 59.44 32.38
N ARG A 120 43.93 59.36 33.72
CA ARG A 120 43.97 58.07 34.44
C ARG A 120 42.78 57.16 34.12
N ASP A 121 41.61 57.72 33.86
CA ASP A 121 40.42 56.93 33.48
C ASP A 121 40.48 56.49 32.01
N ILE A 122 41.05 57.31 31.11
CA ILE A 122 41.40 56.95 29.74
C ILE A 122 42.40 55.78 29.72
N ASP A 123 43.42 55.79 30.57
CA ASP A 123 44.42 54.72 30.60
C ASP A 123 43.86 53.39 31.13
N LYS A 124 42.98 53.43 32.15
CA LYS A 124 42.20 52.25 32.57
C LYS A 124 41.34 51.71 31.43
N LEU A 125 40.71 52.59 30.64
CA LEU A 125 39.89 52.17 29.50
C LEU A 125 40.74 51.55 28.38
N LYS A 126 41.92 52.09 28.09
CA LYS A 126 42.89 51.45 27.16
C LYS A 126 43.26 50.05 27.61
N GLN A 127 43.60 49.86 28.89
CA GLN A 127 43.91 48.54 29.45
C GLN A 127 42.72 47.57 29.32
N ALA A 128 41.52 48.00 29.73
CA ALA A 128 40.32 47.17 29.64
C ALA A 128 39.87 46.87 28.20
N ILE A 129 40.28 47.67 27.21
CA ILE A 129 40.12 47.37 25.78
C ILE A 129 41.12 46.29 25.37
N ALA A 130 42.41 46.43 25.67
CA ALA A 130 43.44 45.46 25.32
C ALA A 130 43.16 44.06 25.92
N GLU A 131 42.73 43.99 27.19
CA GLU A 131 42.30 42.74 27.85
C GLU A 131 41.11 42.07 27.12
N ARG A 132 40.16 42.86 26.62
CA ARG A 132 39.02 42.36 25.83
C ARG A 132 39.43 41.91 24.44
N GLU A 133 40.33 42.63 23.78
CA GLU A 133 40.86 42.25 22.46
C GLU A 133 41.64 40.92 22.54
N GLN A 134 42.46 40.73 23.59
CA GLN A 134 43.08 39.44 23.88
C GLN A 134 42.03 38.35 24.10
N ARG A 135 41.01 38.57 24.95
CA ARG A 135 39.99 37.54 25.21
C ARG A 135 39.14 37.21 23.97
N ILE A 136 38.92 38.18 23.07
CA ILE A 136 38.29 37.94 21.75
C ILE A 136 39.19 37.08 20.86
N ALA A 137 40.51 37.28 20.87
CA ALA A 137 41.46 36.44 20.13
C ALA A 137 41.48 35.00 20.67
N GLU A 138 41.46 34.81 21.98
CA GLU A 138 41.34 33.50 22.64
C GLU A 138 40.02 32.79 22.27
N ILE A 139 38.88 33.48 22.39
CA ILE A 139 37.57 32.94 21.98
C ILE A 139 37.56 32.55 20.49
N LYS A 140 38.31 33.27 19.63
CA LYS A 140 38.43 32.96 18.21
C LYS A 140 39.26 31.70 17.93
N THR A 141 40.29 31.41 18.72
CA THR A 141 41.07 30.16 18.60
C THR A 141 40.32 28.97 19.23
N GLU A 142 39.66 29.16 20.38
CA GLU A 142 38.75 28.18 21.00
C GLU A 142 37.64 27.75 20.01
N ASN A 143 36.95 28.70 19.35
CA ASN A 143 35.93 28.38 18.35
C ASN A 143 36.50 27.65 17.12
N SER A 144 37.74 27.94 16.72
CA SER A 144 38.40 27.25 15.59
C SER A 144 38.74 25.80 15.90
N SER A 145 39.17 25.48 17.13
CA SER A 145 39.44 24.09 17.54
C SER A 145 38.15 23.30 17.74
N LEU A 146 37.11 23.91 18.32
CA LEU A 146 35.76 23.32 18.43
C LEU A 146 35.15 23.02 17.06
N ALA A 147 35.31 23.91 16.07
CA ALA A 147 34.83 23.69 14.71
C ALA A 147 35.49 22.47 14.03
N LYS A 148 36.81 22.28 14.22
CA LYS A 148 37.54 21.09 13.74
C LYS A 148 37.07 19.82 14.44
N SER A 149 37.04 19.81 15.76
CA SER A 149 36.57 18.66 16.57
C SER A 149 35.14 18.22 16.19
N LYS A 150 34.24 19.17 15.96
CA LYS A 150 32.87 18.90 15.48
C LYS A 150 32.82 18.26 14.10
N GLU A 151 33.74 18.62 13.21
CA GLU A 151 33.85 18.05 11.87
C GLU A 151 34.49 16.64 11.89
N ASP A 152 35.51 16.43 12.72
CA ASP A 152 36.12 15.10 12.90
C ASP A 152 35.13 14.10 13.53
N LEU A 153 34.31 14.55 14.50
CA LEU A 153 33.22 13.76 15.07
C LEU A 153 32.14 13.41 14.04
N ARG A 154 31.78 14.33 13.14
CA ARG A 154 30.84 14.07 12.04
C ARG A 154 31.35 12.97 11.11
N ARG A 155 32.62 13.06 10.69
CA ARG A 155 33.28 12.07 9.82
C ARG A 155 33.33 10.70 10.48
N LYS A 156 33.62 10.64 11.79
CA LYS A 156 33.58 9.40 12.55
C LYS A 156 32.18 8.77 12.57
N ILE A 157 31.14 9.55 12.82
CA ILE A 157 29.74 9.09 12.80
C ILE A 157 29.35 8.59 11.40
N GLU A 158 29.75 9.28 10.34
CA GLU A 158 29.49 8.88 8.96
C GLU A 158 30.14 7.53 8.60
N LEU A 159 31.41 7.34 8.99
CA LEU A 159 32.13 6.07 8.81
C LEU A 159 31.50 4.92 9.64
N GLU A 160 31.08 5.19 10.87
CA GLU A 160 30.37 4.19 11.70
C GLU A 160 29.01 3.82 11.09
N LEU A 161 28.23 4.79 10.59
CA LEU A 161 26.96 4.54 9.89
C LEU A 161 27.17 3.77 8.58
N ALA A 162 28.21 4.06 7.80
CA ALA A 162 28.58 3.28 6.63
C ALA A 162 28.93 1.82 6.99
N GLY A 163 29.72 1.62 8.05
CA GLY A 163 30.04 0.30 8.59
C GLY A 163 28.81 -0.47 9.10
N ILE A 164 27.83 0.22 9.70
CA ILE A 164 26.55 -0.37 10.11
C ILE A 164 25.71 -0.78 8.89
N ARG A 165 25.63 0.05 7.84
CA ARG A 165 24.91 -0.28 6.59
C ARG A 165 25.46 -1.55 5.95
N VAL A 166 26.78 -1.67 5.78
CA VAL A 166 27.43 -2.87 5.21
C VAL A 166 27.21 -4.12 6.09
N LYS A 167 27.17 -3.98 7.42
CA LYS A 167 26.82 -5.09 8.33
C LYS A 167 25.35 -5.52 8.18
N ALA A 168 24.43 -4.57 8.07
CA ALA A 168 23.00 -4.84 7.90
C ALA A 168 22.67 -5.47 6.53
N GLU A 169 23.36 -5.05 5.47
CA GLU A 169 23.27 -5.64 4.13
C GLU A 169 23.74 -7.11 4.16
N LYS A 170 24.93 -7.38 4.69
CA LYS A 170 25.45 -8.76 4.87
C LYS A 170 24.58 -9.63 5.79
N ALA A 171 23.83 -9.04 6.71
CA ALA A 171 22.84 -9.76 7.51
C ALA A 171 21.61 -10.15 6.67
N ARG A 172 21.09 -9.24 5.83
CA ARG A 172 19.98 -9.51 4.89
C ARG A 172 20.37 -10.57 3.85
N GLU A 173 21.57 -10.50 3.28
CA GLU A 173 22.11 -11.52 2.38
C GLU A 173 22.04 -12.92 3.03
N LYS A 174 22.60 -13.05 4.24
CA LYS A 174 22.57 -14.30 5.02
C LYS A 174 21.15 -14.76 5.32
N GLU A 175 20.24 -13.86 5.67
CA GLU A 175 18.84 -14.20 5.93
C GLU A 175 18.14 -14.75 4.67
N THR A 176 18.35 -14.12 3.51
CA THR A 176 17.79 -14.63 2.24
C THR A 176 18.40 -15.97 1.83
N ALA A 177 19.70 -16.20 2.07
CA ALA A 177 20.35 -17.48 1.85
C ALA A 177 19.76 -18.58 2.77
N ILE A 178 19.60 -18.29 4.07
CA ILE A 178 18.94 -19.19 5.03
C ILE A 178 17.50 -19.50 4.60
N ARG A 179 16.76 -18.50 4.09
CA ARG A 179 15.38 -18.68 3.60
C ARG A 179 15.32 -19.63 2.40
N ARG A 180 16.24 -19.51 1.43
CA ARG A 180 16.40 -20.45 0.30
C ARG A 180 16.73 -21.86 0.78
N ILE A 181 17.72 -22.00 1.66
CA ILE A 181 18.15 -23.29 2.23
C ILE A 181 16.98 -24.00 2.95
N LYS A 182 16.17 -23.26 3.72
CA LYS A 182 14.95 -23.81 4.35
C LYS A 182 13.92 -24.29 3.34
N GLN A 183 13.67 -23.52 2.28
CA GLN A 183 12.73 -23.90 1.21
C GLN A 183 13.20 -25.17 0.48
N ASP A 184 14.48 -25.27 0.15
CA ASP A 184 15.04 -26.44 -0.54
C ASP A 184 15.18 -27.66 0.39
N HIS A 185 15.33 -27.47 1.70
CA HIS A 185 15.25 -28.54 2.68
C HIS A 185 13.85 -29.16 2.74
N GLU A 186 12.80 -28.33 2.87
CA GLU A 186 11.41 -28.84 2.89
C GLU A 186 11.00 -29.47 1.54
N ARG A 187 11.46 -28.92 0.40
CA ARG A 187 11.31 -29.57 -0.92
C ARG A 187 11.93 -30.97 -0.92
N LYS A 188 13.20 -31.11 -0.52
CA LYS A 188 13.88 -32.42 -0.46
C LYS A 188 13.24 -33.38 0.53
N LYS A 189 12.71 -32.89 1.65
CA LYS A 189 11.99 -33.68 2.65
C LYS A 189 10.68 -34.23 2.09
N MET A 190 9.92 -33.43 1.35
CA MET A 190 8.72 -33.88 0.61
C MET A 190 9.08 -34.85 -0.53
N GLU A 191 10.18 -34.61 -1.26
CA GLU A 191 10.69 -35.51 -2.30
C GLU A 191 11.08 -36.89 -1.71
N ILE A 192 11.77 -36.91 -0.56
CA ILE A 192 12.12 -38.13 0.18
C ILE A 192 10.86 -38.85 0.68
N PHE A 193 9.83 -38.12 1.12
CA PHE A 193 8.55 -38.72 1.52
C PHE A 193 7.87 -39.44 0.35
N HIS A 194 7.72 -38.77 -0.80
CA HIS A 194 7.13 -39.39 -2.01
C HIS A 194 7.96 -40.57 -2.52
N LYS A 195 9.30 -40.47 -2.48
CA LYS A 195 10.21 -41.58 -2.81
C LYS A 195 10.13 -42.76 -1.84
N LYS A 196 9.61 -42.56 -0.63
CA LYS A 196 9.35 -43.63 0.35
C LYS A 196 7.93 -44.21 0.26
N SER A 197 6.92 -43.42 -0.09
CA SER A 197 5.55 -43.94 -0.27
C SER A 197 5.42 -44.72 -1.58
N ALA A 198 5.92 -44.19 -2.70
CA ALA A 198 5.66 -44.77 -4.02
C ALA A 198 6.08 -46.26 -4.18
N PRO A 199 7.15 -46.78 -3.54
CA PRO A 199 7.42 -48.22 -3.52
C PRO A 199 6.40 -49.04 -2.72
N VAL A 200 5.87 -48.50 -1.63
CA VAL A 200 4.81 -49.13 -0.80
C VAL A 200 3.47 -49.10 -1.54
N ASP A 201 3.13 -47.97 -2.17
CA ASP A 201 1.92 -47.82 -2.98
C ASP A 201 1.91 -48.83 -4.16
N ARG A 202 3.07 -49.00 -4.82
CA ARG A 202 3.28 -50.04 -5.84
C ARG A 202 3.22 -51.46 -5.27
N LEU A 203 3.72 -51.70 -4.06
CA LEU A 203 3.68 -53.02 -3.42
C LEU A 203 2.24 -53.41 -3.05
N HIS A 204 1.44 -52.48 -2.54
CA HIS A 204 0.01 -52.72 -2.31
C HIS A 204 -0.74 -53.03 -3.61
N SER A 205 -0.55 -52.22 -4.65
CA SER A 205 -1.15 -52.50 -5.97
C SER A 205 -0.70 -53.85 -6.55
N ALA A 206 0.58 -54.22 -6.41
CA ALA A 206 1.06 -55.52 -6.85
C ALA A 206 0.44 -56.69 -6.05
N LEU A 207 0.24 -56.52 -4.74
CA LEU A 207 -0.41 -57.52 -3.87
C LEU A 207 -1.90 -57.68 -4.18
N ASP A 208 -2.61 -56.58 -4.47
CA ASP A 208 -4.02 -56.63 -4.84
C ASP A 208 -4.22 -57.23 -6.25
N ASN A 209 -3.36 -56.88 -7.21
CA ASN A 209 -3.30 -57.55 -8.50
C ASN A 209 -3.00 -59.07 -8.34
N GLN A 210 -2.08 -59.44 -7.42
CA GLN A 210 -1.79 -60.86 -7.14
C GLN A 210 -3.01 -61.58 -6.55
N ARG A 211 -3.76 -60.94 -5.64
CA ARG A 211 -5.02 -61.49 -5.09
C ARG A 211 -6.08 -61.67 -6.17
N GLU A 212 -6.17 -60.74 -7.12
CA GLU A 212 -7.07 -60.84 -8.27
C GLU A 212 -6.67 -61.99 -9.19
N VAL A 213 -5.38 -62.12 -9.54
CA VAL A 213 -4.86 -63.27 -10.31
C VAL A 213 -5.16 -64.59 -9.60
N SER A 214 -4.91 -64.71 -8.28
CA SER A 214 -5.23 -65.94 -7.54
C SER A 214 -6.73 -66.27 -7.46
N ARG A 215 -7.62 -65.28 -7.56
CA ARG A 215 -9.06 -65.50 -7.74
C ARG A 215 -9.36 -66.01 -9.15
N LEU A 216 -8.89 -65.30 -10.17
CA LEU A 216 -9.09 -65.69 -11.58
C LEU A 216 -8.55 -67.09 -11.88
N GLU A 217 -7.41 -67.49 -11.30
CA GLU A 217 -6.93 -68.87 -11.39
C GLU A 217 -7.86 -69.88 -10.69
N SER A 218 -8.49 -69.50 -9.57
CA SER A 218 -9.45 -70.36 -8.86
C SER A 218 -10.74 -70.51 -9.67
N ASP A 219 -11.21 -69.42 -10.28
CA ASP A 219 -12.39 -69.39 -11.13
C ASP A 219 -12.14 -70.19 -12.42
N LEU A 220 -10.96 -70.04 -13.04
CA LEU A 220 -10.51 -70.89 -14.16
C LEU A 220 -10.47 -72.37 -13.78
N ARG A 221 -9.85 -72.74 -12.64
CA ARG A 221 -9.83 -74.13 -12.16
C ARG A 221 -11.23 -74.68 -11.86
N HIS A 222 -12.20 -73.83 -11.53
CA HIS A 222 -13.59 -74.22 -11.36
C HIS A 222 -14.27 -74.45 -12.72
N ILE A 223 -14.08 -73.54 -13.68
CA ILE A 223 -14.60 -73.65 -15.05
C ILE A 223 -14.02 -74.88 -15.77
N GLU A 224 -12.73 -75.17 -15.60
CA GLU A 224 -12.06 -76.38 -16.11
C GLU A 224 -12.71 -77.66 -15.55
N GLN A 225 -13.08 -77.67 -14.27
CA GLN A 225 -13.79 -78.80 -13.65
C GLN A 225 -15.23 -78.94 -14.13
N GLU A 226 -15.94 -77.82 -14.33
CA GLU A 226 -17.30 -77.86 -14.89
C GLU A 226 -17.29 -78.33 -16.34
N LEU A 227 -16.42 -77.78 -17.19
CA LEU A 227 -16.22 -78.20 -18.57
C LEU A 227 -15.82 -79.69 -18.65
N SER A 228 -14.95 -80.16 -17.76
CA SER A 228 -14.60 -81.60 -17.66
C SER A 228 -15.80 -82.49 -17.28
N ARG A 229 -16.75 -81.99 -16.47
CA ARG A 229 -18.00 -82.71 -16.19
C ARG A 229 -18.92 -82.69 -17.39
N THR A 230 -19.10 -81.55 -18.04
CA THR A 230 -19.96 -81.42 -19.23
C THR A 230 -19.44 -82.27 -20.39
N GLU A 231 -18.11 -82.37 -20.58
CA GLU A 231 -17.52 -83.34 -21.52
C GLU A 231 -17.83 -84.79 -21.13
N GLY A 232 -17.81 -85.14 -19.85
CA GLY A 232 -18.18 -86.45 -19.36
C GLY A 232 -19.67 -86.78 -19.60
N GLU A 233 -20.55 -85.82 -19.35
CA GLU A 233 -21.99 -85.90 -19.61
C GLU A 233 -22.29 -86.02 -21.12
N LEU A 234 -21.59 -85.23 -21.96
CA LEU A 234 -21.69 -85.33 -23.42
C LEU A 234 -21.25 -86.71 -23.93
N ARG A 235 -20.13 -87.26 -23.43
CA ARG A 235 -19.70 -88.63 -23.80
C ARG A 235 -20.69 -89.70 -23.34
N LEU A 236 -21.34 -89.52 -22.19
CA LEU A 236 -22.42 -90.41 -21.76
C LEU A 236 -23.61 -90.34 -22.72
N ILE A 237 -24.00 -89.14 -23.16
CA ILE A 237 -25.04 -88.94 -24.18
C ILE A 237 -24.64 -89.59 -25.51
N GLU A 238 -23.42 -89.35 -26.04
CA GLU A 238 -22.91 -90.01 -27.25
C GLU A 238 -22.98 -91.54 -27.15
N THR A 239 -22.60 -92.12 -26.00
CA THR A 239 -22.71 -93.58 -25.81
C THR A 239 -24.14 -94.08 -25.70
N SER A 240 -25.08 -93.24 -25.24
CA SER A 240 -26.51 -93.55 -25.22
C SER A 240 -27.12 -93.47 -26.62
N GLU A 241 -26.81 -92.42 -27.39
CA GLU A 241 -27.24 -92.27 -28.78
C GLU A 241 -26.70 -93.40 -29.67
N HIS A 242 -25.44 -93.82 -29.50
CA HIS A 242 -24.92 -95.00 -30.18
C HIS A 242 -25.57 -96.31 -29.73
N GLN A 243 -26.06 -96.44 -28.49
CA GLN A 243 -26.85 -97.61 -28.09
C GLN A 243 -28.23 -97.59 -28.77
N GLU A 244 -28.89 -96.44 -28.82
CA GLU A 244 -30.21 -96.25 -29.45
C GLU A 244 -30.15 -96.37 -30.99
N GLU A 245 -29.06 -95.93 -31.63
CA GLU A 245 -28.78 -96.19 -33.04
C GLU A 245 -28.62 -97.70 -33.30
N ASN A 246 -27.90 -98.41 -32.43
CA ASN A 246 -27.71 -99.86 -32.58
C ASN A 246 -29.02 -100.64 -32.36
N THR A 247 -29.87 -100.28 -31.38
CA THR A 247 -31.20 -100.89 -31.25
C THR A 247 -32.07 -100.56 -32.46
N SER A 248 -32.09 -99.30 -32.92
CA SER A 248 -32.82 -98.90 -34.13
C SER A 248 -32.38 -99.67 -35.39
N ARG A 249 -31.09 -100.02 -35.49
CA ARG A 249 -30.55 -100.86 -36.58
C ARG A 249 -30.93 -102.33 -36.43
N VAL A 250 -31.02 -102.85 -35.21
CA VAL A 250 -31.58 -104.20 -34.94
C VAL A 250 -33.07 -104.24 -35.30
N ASP A 251 -33.85 -103.24 -34.89
CA ASP A 251 -35.28 -103.13 -35.21
C ASP A 251 -35.55 -103.01 -36.71
N GLN A 252 -34.73 -102.25 -37.45
CA GLN A 252 -34.77 -102.27 -38.93
C GLN A 252 -34.40 -103.63 -39.52
N GLY A 253 -33.47 -104.36 -38.91
CA GLY A 253 -33.13 -105.73 -39.28
C GLY A 253 -34.29 -106.71 -39.05
N GLU A 254 -34.98 -106.59 -37.92
CA GLU A 254 -36.19 -107.35 -37.62
C GLU A 254 -37.34 -107.00 -38.56
N MET A 255 -37.60 -105.73 -38.85
CA MET A 255 -38.63 -105.33 -39.83
C MET A 255 -38.34 -105.94 -41.20
N ARG A 256 -37.10 -105.85 -41.71
CA ARG A 256 -36.71 -106.50 -42.97
C ARG A 256 -36.89 -108.02 -42.95
N ASN A 257 -36.63 -108.67 -41.82
CA ASN A 257 -36.89 -110.11 -41.67
C ASN A 257 -38.41 -110.41 -41.69
N ARG A 258 -39.23 -109.61 -41.02
CA ARG A 258 -40.71 -109.73 -41.03
C ARG A 258 -41.25 -109.50 -42.44
N ASP A 259 -40.77 -108.49 -43.16
CA ASP A 259 -41.11 -108.24 -44.57
C ASP A 259 -40.72 -109.43 -45.47
N MET A 260 -39.56 -110.05 -45.25
CA MET A 260 -39.15 -111.23 -46.00
C MET A 260 -39.99 -112.48 -45.70
N VAL A 261 -40.51 -112.62 -44.47
CA VAL A 261 -41.47 -113.67 -44.09
C VAL A 261 -42.84 -113.41 -44.71
N ILE A 262 -43.30 -112.15 -44.75
CA ILE A 262 -44.52 -111.73 -45.45
C ILE A 262 -44.40 -112.01 -46.96
N TYR A 263 -43.24 -111.73 -47.56
CA TYR A 263 -42.99 -112.03 -48.98
C TYR A 263 -43.04 -113.54 -49.27
N LYS A 264 -42.40 -114.37 -48.42
CA LYS A 264 -42.42 -115.84 -48.57
C LYS A 264 -43.82 -116.43 -48.43
N THR A 265 -44.57 -116.02 -47.40
CA THR A 265 -45.95 -116.48 -47.20
C THR A 265 -46.89 -115.96 -48.30
N GLY A 266 -46.66 -114.78 -48.86
CA GLY A 266 -47.34 -114.30 -50.07
C GLY A 266 -47.07 -115.19 -51.30
N ASP A 267 -45.83 -115.58 -51.53
CA ASP A 267 -45.45 -116.48 -52.63
C ASP A 267 -45.99 -117.93 -52.44
N GLU A 268 -46.11 -118.39 -51.19
CA GLU A 268 -46.81 -119.64 -50.85
C GLU A 268 -48.32 -119.56 -51.12
N VAL A 269 -48.99 -118.45 -50.75
CA VAL A 269 -50.41 -118.21 -51.09
C VAL A 269 -50.61 -118.19 -52.61
N VAL A 270 -49.69 -117.59 -53.38
CA VAL A 270 -49.75 -117.62 -54.86
C VAL A 270 -49.57 -119.03 -55.42
N LYS A 271 -48.70 -119.87 -54.84
CA LYS A 271 -48.55 -121.29 -55.24
C LYS A 271 -49.81 -122.09 -54.94
N LEU A 272 -50.38 -121.97 -53.74
CA LEU A 272 -51.64 -122.62 -53.36
C LEU A 272 -52.80 -122.21 -54.29
N GLY A 273 -52.87 -120.92 -54.66
CA GLY A 273 -53.84 -120.45 -55.67
C GLY A 273 -53.70 -121.13 -57.04
N ARG A 274 -52.46 -121.42 -57.47
CA ARG A 274 -52.18 -122.18 -58.71
C ARG A 274 -52.44 -123.69 -58.57
N GLU A 275 -52.30 -124.25 -57.36
CA GLU A 275 -52.66 -125.64 -57.04
C GLU A 275 -54.18 -125.84 -57.15
N ILE A 276 -54.96 -124.96 -56.51
CA ILE A 276 -56.43 -124.92 -56.59
C ILE A 276 -56.87 -124.72 -58.05
N GLY A 277 -56.20 -123.84 -58.80
CA GLY A 277 -56.44 -123.65 -60.22
C GLY A 277 -56.27 -124.92 -61.06
N ARG A 278 -55.23 -125.74 -60.79
CA ARG A 278 -55.03 -127.04 -61.46
C ARG A 278 -56.10 -128.06 -61.07
N LEU A 279 -56.38 -128.20 -59.78
CA LEU A 279 -57.39 -129.15 -59.28
C LEU A 279 -58.79 -128.88 -59.85
N ASN A 280 -59.16 -127.61 -60.04
CA ASN A 280 -60.44 -127.25 -60.67
C ASN A 280 -60.51 -127.64 -62.17
N VAL A 281 -59.38 -127.65 -62.89
CA VAL A 281 -59.31 -128.15 -64.27
C VAL A 281 -59.42 -129.67 -64.30
N GLU A 282 -58.69 -130.36 -63.42
CA GLU A 282 -58.71 -131.82 -63.30
C GLU A 282 -60.11 -132.34 -62.93
N ILE A 283 -60.85 -131.64 -62.06
CA ILE A 283 -62.26 -131.90 -61.76
C ILE A 283 -63.13 -131.76 -63.03
N ALA A 284 -63.00 -130.67 -63.79
CA ALA A 284 -63.77 -130.45 -65.01
C ALA A 284 -63.48 -131.50 -66.10
N GLU A 285 -62.24 -131.98 -66.21
CA GLU A 285 -61.87 -133.10 -67.08
C GLU A 285 -62.53 -134.41 -66.63
N LYS A 286 -62.56 -134.69 -65.31
CA LYS A 286 -63.24 -135.88 -64.75
C LYS A 286 -64.76 -135.83 -64.90
N GLU A 287 -65.38 -134.66 -64.78
CA GLU A 287 -66.82 -134.48 -65.07
C GLU A 287 -67.12 -134.74 -66.55
N SER A 288 -66.25 -134.31 -67.47
CA SER A 288 -66.35 -134.60 -68.91
C SER A 288 -66.15 -136.10 -69.22
N GLU A 289 -65.27 -136.79 -68.49
CA GLU A 289 -65.04 -138.22 -68.60
C GLU A 289 -66.26 -139.04 -68.12
N ILE A 290 -66.86 -138.65 -66.99
CA ILE A 290 -68.14 -139.21 -66.49
C ILE A 290 -69.27 -139.01 -67.50
N ALA A 291 -69.36 -137.83 -68.14
CA ALA A 291 -70.37 -137.54 -69.15
C ALA A 291 -70.27 -138.46 -70.39
N LYS A 292 -69.05 -138.87 -70.78
CA LYS A 292 -68.84 -139.85 -71.88
C LYS A 292 -69.27 -141.27 -71.48
N LEU A 293 -68.85 -141.73 -70.29
CA LEU A 293 -69.22 -143.05 -69.77
C LEU A 293 -70.75 -143.21 -69.58
N GLY A 294 -71.44 -142.11 -69.26
CA GLY A 294 -72.92 -142.06 -69.23
C GLY A 294 -73.58 -142.31 -70.59
N GLY A 295 -72.92 -141.97 -71.70
CA GLY A 295 -73.40 -142.22 -73.07
C GLY A 295 -73.23 -143.68 -73.50
N GLU A 296 -72.04 -144.25 -73.29
CA GLU A 296 -71.73 -145.65 -73.62
C GLU A 296 -72.67 -146.63 -72.88
N GLY A 297 -73.04 -146.29 -71.64
CA GLY A 297 -74.03 -147.01 -70.83
C GLY A 297 -75.48 -146.98 -71.37
N GLN A 298 -75.78 -146.20 -72.40
CA GLN A 298 -77.06 -146.25 -73.13
C GLN A 298 -76.97 -147.09 -74.43
N GLU A 299 -75.86 -147.02 -75.17
CA GLU A 299 -75.70 -147.79 -76.41
C GLU A 299 -75.62 -149.31 -76.14
N LEU A 300 -74.93 -149.71 -75.07
CA LEU A 300 -74.88 -151.09 -74.61
C LEU A 300 -76.25 -151.67 -74.20
N ARG A 301 -77.24 -150.83 -73.88
CA ARG A 301 -78.63 -151.28 -73.67
C ARG A 301 -79.34 -151.55 -74.99
N LYS A 302 -79.16 -150.68 -76.00
CA LYS A 302 -79.78 -150.84 -77.33
C LYS A 302 -79.27 -152.10 -78.04
N GLY A 303 -77.96 -152.31 -78.11
CA GLY A 303 -77.37 -153.48 -78.78
C GLY A 303 -77.81 -154.82 -78.18
N ARG A 304 -78.06 -154.85 -76.87
CA ARG A 304 -78.57 -156.03 -76.13
C ARG A 304 -80.05 -156.34 -76.43
N GLU A 305 -80.84 -155.36 -76.87
CA GLU A 305 -82.28 -155.52 -77.16
C GLU A 305 -82.52 -156.00 -78.61
N GLU A 306 -81.70 -155.58 -79.57
CA GLU A 306 -81.87 -155.95 -80.98
C GLU A 306 -81.47 -157.39 -81.30
N LEU A 307 -80.42 -157.92 -80.66
CA LEU A 307 -79.97 -159.29 -80.89
C LEU A 307 -81.06 -160.31 -80.50
N ARG A 308 -81.84 -159.99 -79.46
CA ARG A 308 -82.96 -160.79 -78.95
C ARG A 308 -84.04 -161.02 -80.01
N ARG A 309 -84.32 -160.03 -80.86
CA ARG A 309 -85.34 -160.11 -81.92
C ARG A 309 -84.93 -160.94 -83.14
N ARG A 310 -83.65 -161.25 -83.32
CA ARG A 310 -83.15 -161.91 -84.54
C ARG A 310 -82.88 -163.41 -84.43
N TYR A 311 -82.84 -163.97 -83.21
CA TYR A 311 -82.59 -165.41 -83.00
C TYR A 311 -83.87 -166.23 -82.75
N GLU A 312 -85.01 -165.59 -82.49
CA GLU A 312 -86.29 -166.24 -82.16
C GLU A 312 -87.06 -166.81 -83.39
N LEU A 313 -86.45 -166.88 -84.59
CA LEU A 313 -87.15 -167.30 -85.83
C LEU A 313 -86.76 -168.65 -86.45
N GLU A 314 -85.53 -169.18 -86.27
CA GLU A 314 -85.06 -170.35 -87.05
C GLU A 314 -84.52 -171.55 -86.24
N HIS A 315 -84.45 -171.50 -84.90
CA HIS A 315 -84.12 -172.66 -84.05
C HIS A 315 -85.05 -172.78 -82.82
N PHE A 316 -86.21 -173.43 -83.01
CA PHE A 316 -87.24 -173.57 -81.97
C PHE A 316 -87.05 -174.84 -81.11
N SER A 317 -86.54 -174.69 -79.88
CA SER A 317 -86.35 -175.81 -78.93
C SER A 317 -86.50 -175.40 -77.44
N ALA A 318 -87.57 -175.84 -76.78
CA ALA A 318 -87.75 -176.02 -75.31
C ALA A 318 -87.49 -174.84 -74.29
N ASN A 319 -88.52 -173.95 -74.03
CA ASN A 319 -88.84 -173.08 -72.82
C ASN A 319 -88.05 -171.74 -72.55
N SER A 320 -88.40 -170.72 -71.70
CA SER A 320 -89.60 -170.07 -71.02
C SER A 320 -89.14 -168.78 -70.21
N GLY A 321 -89.86 -167.84 -69.51
CA GLY A 321 -91.28 -167.47 -69.22
C GLY A 321 -91.48 -166.32 -68.14
N PHE A 322 -92.66 -165.63 -68.09
CA PHE A 322 -93.38 -164.79 -67.03
C PHE A 322 -92.67 -163.63 -66.02
N THR A 323 -92.68 -162.17 -66.07
CA THR A 323 -92.07 -160.93 -65.13
C THR A 323 -92.35 -159.24 -65.22
N LEU A 324 -91.98 -158.15 -64.30
CA LEU A 324 -92.10 -156.50 -64.32
C LEU A 324 -91.58 -155.34 -63.16
N ALA A 325 -91.33 -153.90 -63.25
CA ALA A 325 -91.12 -152.67 -62.16
C ALA A 325 -90.73 -150.99 -62.36
N HIS A 326 -90.82 -149.91 -61.38
CA HIS A 326 -90.09 -148.48 -60.98
C HIS A 326 -90.46 -146.80 -60.96
N GLU A 327 -89.77 -145.74 -60.23
CA GLU A 327 -90.14 -144.23 -59.67
C GLU A 327 -89.20 -142.78 -59.57
N LYS A 328 -89.50 -141.50 -58.91
CA LYS A 328 -88.84 -139.99 -58.82
C LYS A 328 -89.24 -138.78 -57.67
N GLU A 329 -88.93 -137.39 -57.35
CA GLU A 329 -87.93 -136.09 -57.33
C GLU A 329 -88.34 -134.54 -56.69
N LEU A 330 -87.52 -133.39 -56.25
CA LEU A 330 -87.80 -131.80 -55.84
C LEU A 330 -86.64 -130.74 -55.12
N GLN A 331 -86.43 -129.35 -54.65
CA GLN A 331 -86.77 -127.74 -54.55
C GLN A 331 -85.73 -126.55 -53.85
N LEU A 332 -85.80 -125.08 -53.84
CA LEU A 332 -84.89 -123.87 -53.19
C LEU A 332 -85.25 -122.20 -53.01
N SER A 333 -84.58 -121.16 -52.21
CA SER A 333 -84.36 -119.52 -52.32
C SER A 333 -84.26 -118.29 -51.13
N ARG A 334 -83.55 -117.00 -51.13
CA ARG A 334 -83.64 -115.59 -50.25
C ARG A 334 -82.66 -114.18 -50.29
N PHE A 335 -82.81 -112.91 -49.57
CA PHE A 335 -81.98 -111.50 -49.55
C PHE A 335 -81.99 -110.21 -48.41
N LYS A 336 -81.33 -108.91 -48.48
CA LYS A 336 -81.02 -107.69 -47.40
C LYS A 336 -80.67 -106.04 -47.68
N GLN A 337 -80.47 -104.92 -46.74
CA GLN A 337 -79.65 -103.49 -46.75
C GLN A 337 -79.95 -101.99 -45.97
N GLY A 338 -79.05 -100.91 -45.62
CA GLY A 338 -79.22 -99.31 -45.24
C GLY A 338 -78.20 -98.25 -44.36
N PHE A 339 -78.15 -96.79 -44.33
CA PHE A 339 -77.34 -95.66 -43.43
C PHE A 339 -77.37 -93.94 -43.54
N LEU A 340 -76.91 -92.92 -42.60
CA LEU A 340 -76.62 -91.31 -42.70
C LEU A 340 -76.19 -90.16 -41.48
N LEU A 341 -75.69 -88.80 -41.65
CA LEU A 341 -75.72 -87.35 -40.85
C LEU A 341 -74.49 -86.30 -40.27
N LYS A 342 -74.53 -84.86 -40.04
CA LYS A 342 -73.58 -83.73 -39.27
C LYS A 342 -73.69 -82.02 -39.30
N GLU A 343 -73.18 -81.02 -38.37
CA GLU A 343 -72.84 -79.41 -38.48
C GLU A 343 -72.37 -78.28 -37.27
N ASP A 344 -71.90 -76.92 -37.48
CA ASP A 344 -71.83 -75.46 -36.71
C ASP A 344 -70.55 -74.63 -35.95
N LYS A 345 -70.21 -73.31 -35.43
CA LYS A 345 -70.49 -71.70 -35.26
C LYS A 345 -69.38 -70.57 -34.62
N ILE A 346 -69.52 -69.15 -34.34
CA ILE A 346 -68.45 -67.99 -33.89
C ILE A 346 -68.74 -66.45 -33.16
N LYS A 347 -67.82 -65.39 -32.81
CA LYS A 347 -67.95 -63.96 -32.00
C LYS A 347 -66.90 -62.62 -32.03
N LYS A 348 -66.95 -61.39 -31.26
CA LYS A 348 -66.14 -59.96 -31.28
C LYS A 348 -66.02 -58.82 -30.02
N ASN A 349 -65.27 -57.58 -29.98
CA ASN A 349 -65.01 -56.43 -28.85
C ASN A 349 -64.51 -54.81 -29.10
N GLU A 350 -64.24 -53.78 -28.12
CA GLU A 350 -64.10 -52.15 -28.13
C GLU A 350 -63.08 -51.12 -27.21
N HIS A 351 -63.12 -49.67 -27.06
CA HIS A 351 -62.08 -48.57 -26.45
C HIS A 351 -62.37 -47.00 -25.81
N ALA A 352 -61.43 -45.97 -25.41
CA ALA A 352 -61.55 -44.59 -24.55
C ALA A 352 -60.65 -43.13 -24.64
N GLN A 353 -60.56 -42.02 -23.70
CA GLN A 353 -59.97 -40.49 -23.80
C GLN A 353 -59.31 -39.41 -22.64
N ILE A 354 -59.30 -37.95 -22.59
CA ILE A 354 -58.29 -36.81 -21.97
C ILE A 354 -58.59 -35.27 -21.26
N GLN A 355 -57.64 -34.30 -20.73
CA GLN A 355 -57.78 -32.91 -19.90
C GLN A 355 -56.68 -31.67 -19.71
N LEU A 356 -55.53 -31.47 -20.41
CA LEU A 356 -54.25 -30.83 -19.89
C LEU A 356 -53.86 -29.30 -20.02
N ARG A 357 -54.73 -28.30 -20.28
CA ARG A 357 -54.31 -26.96 -20.79
C ARG A 357 -54.38 -25.71 -19.87
N HIS A 358 -54.97 -25.75 -18.68
CA HIS A 358 -55.48 -24.52 -18.05
C HIS A 358 -54.50 -23.79 -17.11
N ASP A 359 -53.65 -24.50 -16.37
CA ASP A 359 -53.02 -23.94 -15.16
C ASP A 359 -51.72 -23.15 -15.41
N LEU A 360 -51.13 -23.31 -16.60
CA LEU A 360 -49.82 -22.76 -16.97
C LEU A 360 -49.77 -21.21 -16.96
N ILE A 361 -50.92 -20.56 -17.12
CA ILE A 361 -51.03 -19.09 -17.22
C ILE A 361 -50.93 -18.40 -15.84
N SER A 362 -51.16 -19.11 -14.73
CA SER A 362 -51.59 -18.46 -13.49
C SER A 362 -50.52 -17.67 -12.73
N LEU A 363 -49.24 -18.07 -12.79
CA LEU A 363 -48.21 -17.63 -11.83
C LEU A 363 -46.91 -17.12 -12.45
N GLU A 364 -46.91 -16.82 -13.77
CA GLU A 364 -45.94 -15.88 -14.34
C GLU A 364 -46.09 -14.46 -13.73
N GLN A 365 -47.25 -14.17 -13.12
CA GLN A 365 -47.55 -12.90 -12.46
C GLN A 365 -46.77 -12.68 -11.16
N ASP A 366 -46.64 -13.70 -10.30
CA ASP A 366 -45.93 -13.60 -9.00
C ASP A 366 -44.48 -13.15 -9.16
N LEU A 367 -43.84 -13.58 -10.26
CA LEU A 367 -42.45 -13.32 -10.59
C LEU A 367 -42.13 -11.82 -10.70
N ALA A 368 -43.08 -11.02 -11.22
CA ALA A 368 -42.94 -9.56 -11.31
C ALA A 368 -42.86 -8.85 -9.95
N THR A 369 -43.51 -9.41 -8.92
CA THR A 369 -43.52 -8.84 -7.56
C THR A 369 -42.14 -8.90 -6.89
N VAL A 370 -41.34 -9.92 -7.23
CA VAL A 370 -40.02 -10.17 -6.62
C VAL A 370 -38.95 -9.24 -7.18
N GLU A 371 -39.05 -8.84 -8.46
CA GLU A 371 -38.04 -8.02 -9.14
C GLU A 371 -38.12 -6.50 -8.83
N ALA A 372 -39.27 -6.02 -8.34
CA ALA A 372 -39.47 -4.61 -8.05
C ALA A 372 -38.75 -4.17 -6.76
N GLU A 373 -39.27 -4.62 -5.61
CA GLU A 373 -38.96 -4.11 -4.26
C GLU A 373 -37.46 -3.99 -3.93
N LEU A 374 -36.69 -4.92 -4.50
CA LEU A 374 -35.23 -5.10 -4.38
C LEU A 374 -34.43 -3.83 -4.75
N ARG A 375 -35.06 -2.86 -5.43
CA ARG A 375 -34.46 -1.57 -5.78
C ARG A 375 -34.41 -0.57 -4.62
N HIS A 376 -35.31 -0.67 -3.63
CA HIS A 376 -35.39 0.33 -2.55
C HIS A 376 -34.36 0.15 -1.43
N ALA A 377 -33.62 -0.96 -1.41
CA ALA A 377 -32.57 -1.27 -0.43
C ALA A 377 -31.24 -0.48 -0.64
N ASN A 378 -31.28 0.71 -1.25
CA ASN A 378 -30.09 1.34 -1.86
C ASN A 378 -29.91 2.87 -1.64
N SER A 379 -30.52 3.51 -0.62
CA SER A 379 -30.14 4.90 -0.25
C SER A 379 -30.68 5.44 1.11
N ALA A 380 -30.27 4.88 2.25
CA ALA A 380 -30.32 5.55 3.57
C ALA A 380 -29.42 4.83 4.60
#